data_AF-A0A947UIU9-F1
#
_entry.id   AF-A0A947UIU9-F1
#
_cell.length_a   1.000
_cell.length_b   1.000
_cell.length_c   1.000
_cell.angle_alpha   90.00
_cell.angle_beta   90.00
_cell.angle_gamma   90.00
#
_symmetry.space_group_name_H-M   'P 1'
#
loop_
_entity.id
_entity.type
_entity.pdbx_description
1 polymer ?
#
loop_
_entity_poly.entity_id
_entity_poly.type
_entity_poly.pdbx_seq_one_letter_code
_entity_poly.pdbx_strand_id
1 'polypeptide(L)'
;MDGNQAGLLAQISPLDGRYRDKVKEIGKYFSEGALIKQRVWVEVKYVLALAEFLNTGSERKLLKVQNLKTWAENLTDKDLVRVKEIEAEINHDVKAVEYFIRENLKKLGLQKLSAWIHWGLTSEDVNNLTYGLLLQKFKDEELVKLESDLIKKLTEMALKHKSVVMPARTHGQIAVPT
;
A
#
# COMPACT_ATOMS: atom_id res chain seq x y z
N MET A 1 20.28 -20.13 17.45
CA MET A 1 20.03 -18.80 16.85
C MET A 1 18.84 -18.99 15.93
N ASP A 2 17.69 -18.38 16.25
CA ASP A 2 16.46 -18.58 15.49
C ASP A 2 16.67 -18.21 14.02
N GLY A 3 16.18 -19.04 13.10
CA GLY A 3 16.38 -18.87 11.64
C GLY A 3 15.93 -17.52 11.09
N ASN A 4 15.14 -16.76 11.85
CA ASN A 4 14.72 -15.41 11.52
C ASN A 4 15.83 -14.35 11.70
N GLN A 5 16.76 -14.52 12.65
CA GLN A 5 17.85 -13.57 12.89
C GLN A 5 18.93 -13.63 11.80
N ALA A 6 19.29 -14.83 11.35
CA ALA A 6 20.25 -15.00 10.26
C ALA A 6 19.73 -14.39 8.95
N GLY A 7 18.42 -14.55 8.68
CA GLY A 7 17.77 -13.96 7.51
C GLY A 7 17.72 -12.42 7.51
N LEU A 8 17.63 -11.79 8.69
CA LEU A 8 17.68 -10.33 8.85
C LEU A 8 19.09 -9.77 8.64
N LEU A 9 20.13 -10.49 9.10
CA LEU A 9 21.53 -10.09 8.94
C LEU A 9 22.04 -10.21 7.50
N ALA A 10 21.38 -11.03 6.67
CA ALA A 10 21.74 -11.24 5.27
C ALA A 10 21.10 -10.21 4.31
N GLN A 11 20.22 -9.32 4.79
CA GLN A 11 19.57 -8.31 3.95
C GLN A 11 20.57 -7.23 3.50
N ILE A 12 20.53 -6.87 2.20
CA ILE A 12 21.38 -5.79 1.65
C ILE A 12 20.91 -4.42 2.15
N SER A 13 19.59 -4.20 2.13
CA SER A 13 18.98 -2.95 2.60
C SER A 13 18.90 -2.94 4.13
N PRO A 14 19.38 -1.87 4.81
CA PRO A 14 19.23 -1.77 6.25
C PRO A 14 17.78 -1.52 6.68
N LEU A 15 16.90 -1.08 5.77
CA LEU A 15 15.47 -0.89 6.06
C LEU A 15 14.78 -2.23 6.34
N ASP A 16 15.23 -3.30 5.67
CA ASP A 16 14.68 -4.66 5.82
C ASP A 16 15.45 -5.50 6.84
N GLY A 17 16.60 -5.00 7.31
CA GLY A 17 17.43 -5.63 8.35
C GLY A 17 17.52 -4.77 9.62
N ARG A 18 18.61 -4.02 9.77
CA ARG A 18 18.96 -3.24 10.98
C ARG A 18 17.83 -2.33 11.51
N TYR A 19 17.07 -1.70 10.62
CA TYR A 19 16.02 -0.75 10.97
C TYR A 19 14.61 -1.32 10.80
N ARG A 20 14.46 -2.61 10.51
CA ARG A 20 13.15 -3.23 10.24
C ARG A 20 12.15 -2.96 11.35
N ASP A 21 12.54 -3.08 12.60
CA ASP A 21 11.63 -2.82 13.73
C ASP A 21 11.11 -1.38 13.79
N LYS A 22 11.79 -0.43 13.15
CA LYS A 22 11.37 0.98 13.06
C LYS A 22 10.47 1.25 11.86
N VAL A 23 10.57 0.45 10.79
CA VAL A 23 9.91 0.75 9.50
C VAL A 23 9.02 -0.38 8.99
N LYS A 24 8.90 -1.52 9.68
CA LYS A 24 8.13 -2.69 9.22
C LYS A 24 6.67 -2.38 8.86
N GLU A 25 6.06 -1.42 9.55
CA GLU A 25 4.68 -0.99 9.27
C GLU A 25 4.56 -0.31 7.91
N ILE A 26 5.62 0.36 7.44
CA ILE A 26 5.69 1.00 6.12
C ILE A 26 5.58 -0.05 5.00
N GLY A 27 5.97 -1.30 5.26
CA GLY A 27 5.83 -2.41 4.33
C GLY A 27 4.38 -2.67 3.90
N LYS A 28 3.39 -2.23 4.67
CA LYS A 28 1.96 -2.28 4.28
C LYS A 28 1.64 -1.39 3.06
N TYR A 29 2.48 -0.41 2.76
CA TYR A 29 2.30 0.55 1.67
C TYR A 29 3.36 0.39 0.59
N PHE A 30 4.61 0.15 0.96
CA PHE A 30 5.75 0.13 0.05
C PHE A 30 6.46 -1.23 0.04
N SER A 31 5.69 -2.29 -0.15
CA SER A 31 6.20 -3.62 -0.47
C SER A 31 5.58 -4.15 -1.76
N GLU A 32 6.21 -5.15 -2.36
CA GLU A 32 5.64 -5.84 -3.51
C GLU A 32 4.28 -6.47 -3.18
N GLY A 33 4.12 -7.01 -1.98
CA GLY A 33 2.83 -7.52 -1.50
C GLY A 33 1.76 -6.43 -1.42
N ALA A 34 2.10 -5.23 -0.95
CA ALA A 34 1.21 -4.07 -0.95
C ALA A 34 0.84 -3.65 -2.39
N LEU A 35 1.82 -3.63 -3.28
CA LEU A 35 1.64 -3.28 -4.69
C LEU A 35 0.67 -4.26 -5.38
N ILE A 36 0.87 -5.57 -5.22
CA ILE A 36 -0.01 -6.60 -5.76
C ILE A 36 -1.44 -6.45 -5.22
N LYS A 37 -1.60 -6.33 -3.90
CA LYS A 37 -2.92 -6.15 -3.27
C LYS A 37 -3.65 -4.93 -3.83
N GLN A 38 -2.94 -3.82 -3.95
CA GLN A 38 -3.52 -2.58 -4.42
C GLN A 38 -3.84 -2.63 -5.93
N ARG A 39 -3.01 -3.28 -6.77
CA ARG A 39 -3.32 -3.51 -8.19
C ARG A 39 -4.59 -4.34 -8.37
N VAL A 40 -4.74 -5.43 -7.60
CA VAL A 40 -5.97 -6.25 -7.62
C VAL A 40 -7.18 -5.40 -7.24
N TRP A 41 -7.04 -4.57 -6.21
CA TRP A 41 -8.12 -3.68 -5.78
C TRP A 41 -8.49 -2.66 -6.86
N VAL A 42 -7.52 -2.04 -7.54
CA VAL A 42 -7.76 -1.08 -8.64
C VAL A 42 -8.49 -1.75 -9.81
N GLU A 43 -8.02 -2.91 -10.27
CA GLU A 43 -8.66 -3.68 -11.34
C GLU A 43 -10.12 -4.05 -11.01
N VAL A 44 -10.35 -4.58 -9.80
CA VAL A 44 -11.69 -4.92 -9.35
C VAL A 44 -12.57 -3.68 -9.29
N LYS A 45 -12.07 -2.57 -8.73
CA LYS A 45 -12.82 -1.31 -8.65
C LYS A 45 -13.15 -0.75 -10.03
N TYR A 46 -12.23 -0.84 -10.98
CA TYR A 46 -12.46 -0.42 -12.35
C TYR A 46 -13.61 -1.20 -12.98
N VAL A 47 -13.60 -2.53 -12.89
CA VAL A 47 -14.68 -3.37 -13.44
C VAL A 47 -16.03 -3.08 -12.79
N LEU A 48 -16.04 -2.82 -11.48
CA LEU A 48 -17.26 -2.43 -10.76
C LEU A 48 -17.79 -1.08 -11.26
N ALA A 49 -16.92 -0.08 -11.39
CA ALA A 49 -17.29 1.24 -11.92
C ALA A 49 -17.78 1.17 -13.37
N LEU A 50 -17.13 0.37 -14.21
CA LEU A 50 -17.54 0.15 -15.60
C LEU A 50 -18.92 -0.53 -15.70
N ALA A 51 -19.18 -1.52 -14.84
CA ALA A 51 -20.47 -2.21 -14.80
C ALA A 51 -21.63 -1.29 -14.36
N GLU A 52 -21.35 -0.36 -13.44
CA GLU A 52 -22.28 0.69 -13.01
C GLU A 52 -22.52 1.72 -14.13
N PHE A 53 -21.45 2.22 -14.76
CA PHE A 53 -21.52 3.18 -15.86
C PHE A 53 -22.35 2.66 -17.05
N LEU A 54 -22.19 1.39 -17.41
CA LEU A 54 -22.95 0.76 -18.50
C LEU A 54 -24.40 0.41 -18.13
N ASN A 55 -24.87 0.81 -16.94
CA ASN A 55 -26.22 0.64 -16.41
C ASN A 55 -26.76 -0.80 -16.53
N THR A 56 -25.91 -1.80 -16.33
CA THR A 56 -26.32 -3.19 -16.53
C THR A 56 -27.08 -3.77 -15.31
N GLY A 57 -27.49 -2.94 -14.34
CA GLY A 57 -27.85 -3.33 -12.97
C GLY A 57 -29.19 -4.07 -12.81
N SER A 58 -29.12 -5.30 -12.29
CA SER A 58 -30.23 -5.93 -11.57
C SER A 58 -29.77 -6.24 -10.14
N GLU A 59 -30.68 -6.39 -9.18
CA GLU A 59 -30.35 -6.60 -7.75
C GLU A 59 -29.44 -7.83 -7.50
N ARG A 60 -29.57 -8.90 -8.31
CA ARG A 60 -28.65 -10.07 -8.26
C ARG A 60 -27.22 -9.73 -8.66
N LYS A 61 -26.99 -8.68 -9.46
CA LYS A 61 -25.65 -8.19 -9.77
C LYS A 61 -25.03 -7.47 -8.56
N LEU A 62 -25.82 -6.75 -7.75
CA LEU A 62 -25.32 -6.03 -6.58
C LEU A 62 -24.77 -6.96 -5.48
N LEU A 63 -25.44 -8.08 -5.20
CA LEU A 63 -24.94 -9.10 -4.25
C LEU A 63 -23.61 -9.73 -4.71
N LYS A 64 -23.45 -9.94 -6.02
CA LYS A 64 -22.21 -10.47 -6.61
C LYS A 64 -21.05 -9.46 -6.60
N VAL A 65 -21.37 -8.17 -6.73
CA VAL A 65 -20.42 -7.05 -6.63
C VAL A 65 -19.83 -6.96 -5.23
N GLN A 66 -20.65 -7.12 -4.18
CA GLN A 66 -20.17 -7.05 -2.80
C GLN A 66 -19.18 -8.19 -2.50
N ASN A 67 -19.48 -9.42 -2.92
CA ASN A 67 -18.58 -10.56 -2.74
C ASN A 67 -17.21 -10.36 -3.41
N LEU A 68 -17.20 -9.77 -4.62
CA LEU A 68 -15.97 -9.50 -5.36
C LEU A 68 -15.12 -8.44 -4.65
N LYS A 69 -15.75 -7.36 -4.18
CA LYS A 69 -15.08 -6.30 -3.41
C LYS A 69 -14.47 -6.87 -2.13
N THR A 70 -15.25 -7.61 -1.35
CA THR A 70 -14.79 -8.22 -0.10
C THR A 70 -13.63 -9.20 -0.34
N TRP A 71 -13.68 -9.99 -1.42
CA TRP A 71 -12.56 -10.85 -1.79
C TRP A 71 -11.27 -10.04 -2.09
N ALA A 72 -11.38 -8.98 -2.90
CA ALA A 72 -10.24 -8.14 -3.25
C ALA A 72 -9.63 -7.40 -2.04
N GLU A 73 -10.44 -7.09 -1.02
CA GLU A 73 -10.00 -6.47 0.22
C GLU A 73 -9.31 -7.45 1.19
N ASN A 74 -9.55 -8.76 1.05
CA ASN A 74 -9.09 -9.80 1.99
C ASN A 74 -8.14 -10.81 1.34
N LEU A 75 -7.23 -10.35 0.49
CA LEU A 75 -6.21 -11.21 -0.11
C LEU A 75 -5.20 -11.73 0.94
N THR A 76 -4.91 -13.03 0.84
CA THR A 76 -4.01 -13.76 1.72
C THR A 76 -2.58 -13.81 1.17
N ASP A 77 -1.62 -14.23 1.98
CA ASP A 77 -0.24 -14.41 1.51
C ASP A 77 -0.13 -15.49 0.42
N LYS A 78 -1.01 -16.51 0.46
CA LYS A 78 -1.11 -17.52 -0.59
C LYS A 78 -1.52 -16.93 -1.94
N ASP A 79 -2.40 -15.92 -1.91
CA ASP A 79 -2.81 -15.21 -3.11
C ASP A 79 -1.65 -14.42 -3.73
N LEU A 80 -0.82 -13.78 -2.89
CA LEU A 80 0.37 -13.06 -3.36
C LEU A 80 1.39 -14.01 -3.99
N VAL A 81 1.62 -15.16 -3.35
CA VAL A 81 2.49 -16.21 -3.91
C VAL A 81 1.95 -16.67 -5.25
N ARG A 82 0.63 -16.89 -5.38
CA ARG A 82 0.02 -17.29 -6.66
C ARG A 82 0.23 -16.26 -7.76
N VAL A 83 0.16 -14.95 -7.45
CA VAL A 83 0.48 -13.90 -8.44
C VAL A 83 1.93 -14.02 -8.90
N LYS A 84 2.89 -14.23 -7.98
CA LYS A 84 4.31 -14.39 -8.33
C LYS A 84 4.58 -15.67 -9.13
N GLU A 85 3.87 -16.76 -8.86
CA GLU A 85 3.95 -17.99 -9.68
C GLU A 85 3.54 -17.71 -11.12
N ILE A 86 2.40 -17.03 -11.32
CA ILE A 86 1.92 -16.66 -12.65
C ILE A 86 2.92 -15.71 -13.33
N GLU A 87 3.45 -14.73 -12.60
CA GLU A 87 4.45 -13.81 -13.11
C GLU A 87 5.72 -14.52 -13.56
N ALA A 88 6.17 -15.56 -12.85
CA ALA A 88 7.33 -16.33 -13.26
C ALA A 88 7.13 -17.07 -14.60
N GLU A 89 5.90 -17.44 -14.93
CA GLU A 89 5.57 -18.09 -16.21
C GLU A 89 5.54 -17.10 -17.39
N ILE A 90 5.07 -15.86 -17.16
CA ILE A 90 4.80 -14.90 -18.23
C ILE A 90 5.73 -13.68 -18.25
N ASN A 91 6.57 -13.53 -17.23
CA ASN A 91 7.52 -12.44 -17.02
C ASN A 91 6.90 -11.03 -17.13
N HIS A 92 5.69 -10.85 -16.58
CA HIS A 92 4.98 -9.58 -16.56
C HIS A 92 4.04 -9.47 -15.35
N ASP A 93 4.32 -8.50 -14.48
CA ASP A 93 3.68 -8.30 -13.17
C ASP A 93 2.19 -7.92 -13.24
N VAL A 94 1.82 -6.88 -13.99
CA VAL A 94 0.41 -6.45 -14.14
C VAL A 94 -0.39 -7.53 -14.84
N LYS A 95 0.19 -8.18 -15.86
CA LYS A 95 -0.47 -9.27 -16.55
C LYS A 95 -0.74 -10.45 -15.62
N ALA A 96 0.17 -10.74 -14.69
CA ALA A 96 -0.01 -11.80 -13.70
C ALA A 96 -1.17 -11.50 -12.76
N VAL A 97 -1.34 -10.23 -12.37
CA VAL A 97 -2.51 -9.77 -11.63
C VAL A 97 -3.81 -9.99 -12.41
N GLU A 98 -3.84 -9.68 -13.71
CA GLU A 98 -5.03 -9.95 -14.54
C GLU A 98 -5.41 -11.45 -14.54
N TYR A 99 -4.43 -12.33 -14.80
CA TYR A 99 -4.65 -13.78 -14.81
C TYR A 99 -5.12 -14.28 -13.45
N PHE A 100 -4.49 -13.83 -12.36
CA PHE A 100 -4.89 -14.15 -11.00
C PHE A 100 -6.35 -13.76 -10.70
N ILE A 101 -6.78 -12.57 -11.11
CA ILE A 101 -8.17 -12.14 -10.92
C ILE A 101 -9.13 -13.03 -11.71
N ARG A 102 -8.80 -13.35 -12.96
CA ARG A 102 -9.63 -14.21 -13.82
C ARG A 102 -9.77 -15.63 -13.24
N GLU A 103 -8.69 -16.20 -12.71
CA GLU A 103 -8.72 -17.50 -11.99
C GLU A 103 -9.71 -17.48 -10.81
N ASN A 104 -9.70 -16.41 -10.02
CA ASN A 104 -10.55 -16.30 -8.84
C ASN A 104 -12.01 -15.95 -9.17
N LEU A 105 -12.27 -15.16 -10.22
CA LEU A 105 -13.62 -14.91 -10.72
C LEU A 105 -14.34 -16.22 -11.10
N LYS A 106 -13.62 -17.20 -11.64
CA LYS A 106 -14.17 -18.53 -11.93
C LYS A 106 -14.60 -19.25 -10.65
N LYS A 107 -13.75 -19.24 -9.60
CA LYS A 107 -14.05 -19.84 -8.29
C LYS A 107 -15.26 -19.19 -7.61
N LEU A 108 -15.43 -17.88 -7.78
CA LEU A 108 -16.54 -17.10 -7.22
C LEU A 108 -17.84 -17.21 -8.04
N GLY A 109 -17.85 -17.94 -9.16
CA GLY A 109 -19.03 -18.02 -10.05
C GLY A 109 -19.34 -16.71 -10.79
N LEU A 110 -18.31 -15.89 -11.00
CA LEU A 110 -18.35 -14.56 -11.62
C LEU A 110 -17.63 -14.52 -12.98
N GLN A 111 -17.44 -15.67 -13.63
CA GLN A 111 -16.63 -15.79 -14.83
C GLN A 111 -17.05 -14.87 -16.00
N LYS A 112 -18.31 -14.43 -16.05
CA LYS A 112 -18.78 -13.44 -17.04
C LYS A 112 -18.04 -12.10 -16.96
N LEU A 113 -17.48 -11.75 -15.80
CA LEU A 113 -16.68 -10.53 -15.62
C LEU A 113 -15.23 -10.68 -16.11
N SER A 114 -14.78 -11.90 -16.41
CA SER A 114 -13.38 -12.16 -16.79
C SER A 114 -12.93 -11.37 -18.01
N ALA A 115 -13.82 -11.15 -18.98
CA ALA A 115 -13.53 -10.39 -20.19
C ALA A 115 -13.45 -8.87 -19.96
N TRP A 116 -13.90 -8.40 -18.79
CA TRP A 116 -13.96 -6.99 -18.42
C TRP A 116 -12.75 -6.58 -17.58
N ILE A 117 -12.03 -7.55 -17.00
CA ILE A 117 -10.76 -7.30 -16.31
C ILE A 117 -9.76 -6.70 -17.30
N HIS A 118 -9.16 -5.57 -16.92
CA HIS A 118 -8.23 -4.79 -17.72
C HIS A 118 -8.77 -4.29 -19.07
N TRP A 119 -10.10 -4.19 -19.22
CA TRP A 119 -10.69 -3.78 -20.49
C TRP A 119 -10.38 -2.32 -20.80
N GLY A 120 -9.76 -2.06 -21.95
CA GLY A 120 -9.45 -0.70 -22.40
C GLY A 120 -8.37 0.03 -21.60
N LEU A 121 -7.66 -0.68 -20.71
CA LEU A 121 -6.57 -0.13 -19.91
C LEU A 121 -5.21 -0.52 -20.51
N THR A 122 -4.21 0.30 -20.21
CA THR A 122 -2.79 -0.10 -20.22
C THR A 122 -2.32 -0.41 -18.80
N SER A 123 -1.20 -1.12 -18.67
CA SER A 123 -0.55 -1.39 -17.38
C SER A 123 -0.32 -0.12 -16.55
N GLU A 124 -0.04 1.01 -17.21
CA GLU A 124 0.21 2.27 -16.51
C GLU A 124 -1.05 2.93 -15.93
N ASP A 125 -2.24 2.68 -16.48
CA ASP A 125 -3.49 3.14 -15.88
C ASP A 125 -3.73 2.47 -14.51
N VAL A 126 -3.23 1.25 -14.35
CA VAL A 126 -3.28 0.52 -13.08
C VAL A 126 -2.15 0.98 -12.17
N ASN A 127 -0.92 1.08 -12.69
CA ASN A 127 0.26 1.42 -11.90
C ASN A 127 0.17 2.81 -11.28
N ASN A 128 -0.16 3.83 -12.07
CA ASN A 128 -0.18 5.22 -11.58
C ASN A 128 -1.20 5.40 -10.43
N LEU A 129 -2.40 4.82 -10.56
CA LEU A 129 -3.45 4.82 -9.54
C LEU A 129 -3.00 4.04 -8.31
N THR A 130 -2.40 2.87 -8.52
CA THR A 130 -1.88 2.03 -7.43
C THR A 130 -0.86 2.80 -6.60
N TYR A 131 0.16 3.40 -7.22
CA TYR A 131 1.17 4.18 -6.50
C TYR A 131 0.58 5.40 -5.82
N GLY A 132 -0.29 6.15 -6.50
CA GLY A 132 -0.95 7.32 -5.92
C GLY A 132 -1.78 6.97 -4.68
N LEU A 133 -2.54 5.87 -4.75
CA LEU A 133 -3.36 5.39 -3.62
C LEU A 133 -2.51 4.86 -2.47
N LEU A 134 -1.40 4.15 -2.73
CA LEU A 134 -0.50 3.69 -1.67
C LEU A 134 0.18 4.86 -0.96
N LEU A 135 0.65 5.85 -1.73
CA LEU A 135 1.25 7.08 -1.17
C LEU A 135 0.23 7.87 -0.35
N GLN A 136 -0.99 8.01 -0.86
CA GLN A 136 -2.07 8.68 -0.13
C GLN A 136 -2.40 7.96 1.18
N LYS A 137 -2.57 6.63 1.15
CA LYS A 137 -2.83 5.82 2.35
C LYS A 137 -1.71 5.96 3.38
N PHE A 138 -0.45 5.85 2.96
CA PHE A 138 0.69 6.06 3.85
C PHE A 138 0.67 7.45 4.49
N LYS A 139 0.39 8.49 3.68
CA LYS A 139 0.33 9.86 4.16
C LYS A 139 -0.76 10.02 5.23
N ASP A 140 -1.97 9.57 4.91
CA ASP A 140 -3.16 9.79 5.73
C ASP A 140 -3.17 8.93 7.00
N GLU A 141 -2.63 7.71 6.95
CA GLU A 141 -2.67 6.75 8.06
C GLU A 141 -1.43 6.82 8.97
N GLU A 142 -0.24 7.13 8.42
CA GLU A 142 1.02 7.06 9.17
C GLU A 142 1.78 8.40 9.21
N LEU A 143 2.06 9.01 8.05
CA LEU A 143 2.96 10.18 7.98
C LEU A 143 2.45 11.36 8.80
N VAL A 144 1.18 11.74 8.61
CA VAL A 144 0.57 12.88 9.32
C VAL A 144 0.60 12.67 10.83
N LYS A 145 0.43 11.42 11.29
CA LYS A 145 0.50 11.08 12.71
C LYS A 145 1.92 11.24 13.25
N LEU A 146 2.92 10.73 12.55
CA LEU A 146 4.33 10.85 12.94
C LEU A 146 4.78 12.32 13.02
N GLU A 147 4.39 13.13 12.04
CA GLU A 147 4.65 14.57 12.04
C GLU A 147 3.96 15.27 13.22
N SER A 148 2.70 14.94 13.47
CA SER A 148 1.93 15.51 14.58
C SER A 148 2.56 15.16 15.94
N ASP A 149 3.00 13.92 16.13
CA ASP A 149 3.67 13.48 17.36
C ASP A 149 5.01 14.20 17.57
N LEU A 150 5.78 14.40 16.50
CA LEU A 150 7.04 15.16 16.55
C LEU A 150 6.78 16.62 16.90
N ILE A 151 5.84 17.29 16.22
CA ILE A 151 5.47 18.68 16.49
C ILE A 151 5.04 18.83 17.94
N LYS A 152 4.15 17.95 18.41
CA LYS A 152 3.70 17.93 19.81
C LYS A 152 4.88 17.83 20.76
N LYS A 153 5.84 16.94 20.52
CA LYS A 153 7.00 16.77 21.39
C LYS A 153 7.90 18.01 21.42
N LEU A 154 8.13 18.63 20.26
CA LEU A 154 8.88 19.88 20.16
C LEU A 154 8.16 21.02 20.88
N THR A 155 6.84 21.12 20.74
CA THR A 155 6.01 22.10 21.45
C THR A 155 6.05 21.90 22.96
N GLU A 156 5.93 20.66 23.44
CA GLU A 156 6.07 20.33 24.87
C GLU A 156 7.44 20.79 25.42
N MET A 157 8.52 20.52 24.69
CA MET A 157 9.86 20.95 25.08
C MET A 157 9.99 22.48 25.09
N ALA A 158 9.49 23.15 24.04
CA ALA A 158 9.52 24.61 23.95
C ALA A 158 8.76 25.26 25.11
N LEU A 159 7.56 24.77 25.44
CA LEU A 159 6.77 25.28 26.57
C LEU A 159 7.44 25.00 27.91
N LYS A 160 7.98 23.79 28.12
CA LYS A 160 8.69 23.41 29.34
C LYS A 160 9.90 24.31 29.61
N HIS A 161 10.62 24.69 28.56
CA HIS A 161 11.86 25.46 28.66
C HIS A 161 11.70 26.95 28.35
N LYS A 162 10.48 27.44 28.14
CA LYS A 162 10.17 28.83 27.71
C LYS A 162 10.81 29.92 28.58
N SER A 163 10.95 29.68 29.88
CA SER A 163 11.50 30.67 30.83
C SER A 163 12.99 30.45 31.15
N VAL A 164 13.63 29.46 30.54
CA VAL A 164 15.06 29.19 30.74
C VAL A 164 15.85 30.13 29.83
N VAL A 165 16.47 31.14 30.42
CA VAL A 165 17.34 32.08 29.69
C VAL A 165 18.57 31.33 29.16
N MET A 166 18.84 31.43 27.86
CA MET A 166 20.02 30.86 27.23
C MET A 166 20.81 31.95 26.48
N PRO A 167 22.14 32.07 26.66
CA PRO A 167 22.93 32.99 25.83
C PRO A 167 22.85 32.54 24.37
N ALA A 168 22.33 33.40 23.49
CA ALA A 168 22.30 33.10 22.08
C ALA A 168 23.73 33.08 21.50
N ARG A 169 23.88 32.44 20.34
CA ARG A 169 25.14 32.43 19.61
C ARG A 169 24.93 32.86 18.17
N THR A 170 25.62 33.92 17.75
CA THR A 170 25.70 34.35 16.35
C THR A 170 27.15 34.25 15.90
N HIS A 171 27.41 33.59 14.75
CA HIS A 171 28.77 33.25 14.30
C HIS A 171 29.62 32.51 15.37
N GLY A 172 28.97 31.76 16.27
CA GLY A 172 29.61 31.05 17.39
C GLY A 172 29.93 31.91 18.63
N GLN A 173 29.79 33.24 18.53
CA GLN A 173 30.05 34.20 19.61
C GLN A 173 28.79 34.47 20.45
N ILE A 174 28.98 34.85 21.72
CA ILE A 174 27.87 35.18 22.63
C ILE A 174 27.10 36.40 22.11
N ALA A 175 25.78 36.30 22.09
CA ALA A 175 24.86 37.37 21.71
C ALA A 175 23.76 37.59 22.76
N VAL A 176 22.80 38.46 22.46
CA VAL A 176 21.65 38.76 23.33
C VAL A 176 20.89 37.47 23.66
N PRO A 177 20.53 37.20 24.94
CA PRO A 177 19.85 35.95 25.33
C PRO A 177 18.53 35.70 24.60
N THR A 178 18.16 34.42 24.46
CA THR A 178 16.88 33.92 23.92
C THR A 178 16.19 32.98 24.90
#